data_AF-A0A3Q7TPB4-F1
#
_entry.id   AF-A0A3Q7TPB4-F1
#
_cell.length_a   1.000
_cell.length_b   1.000
_cell.length_c   1.000
_cell.angle_alpha   90.00
_cell.angle_beta   90.00
_cell.angle_gamma   90.00
#
_symmetry.space_group_name_H-M   'P 1'
#
loop_
_entity.id
_entity.type
_entity.pdbx_description
1 polymer ?
#
loop_
_entity_poly.entity_id
_entity_poly.type
_entity_poly.pdbx_seq_one_letter_code
_entity_poly.pdbx_strand_id
1 'polypeptide(L)'
;MADDAGAAEVPGDERRPARSLDRLLRAPLPPPRIHTRPWWFPVQELSDPLVFYLEAWLADAIFGPDRAIIPDIEWMSQVLLTVDVVSSGDLVEISIFGWPRVRNRVKSVLLSLASWHRKHRARAEKMKQLEEFLKAGGTGPQTPEHPVA
;
A
#
# COMPACT_ATOMS: atom_id res chain seq x y z
N MET A 1 23.75 -30.73 -56.59
CA MET A 1 24.24 -29.41 -56.16
C MET A 1 23.32 -29.00 -55.02
N ALA A 2 23.89 -28.87 -53.83
CA ALA A 2 23.19 -28.92 -52.54
C ALA A 2 22.46 -27.61 -52.21
N ASP A 3 21.25 -27.75 -51.65
CA ASP A 3 20.58 -26.72 -50.85
C ASP A 3 21.29 -26.61 -49.50
N ASP A 4 21.64 -25.40 -49.07
CA ASP A 4 22.05 -25.11 -47.70
C ASP A 4 21.03 -24.17 -47.05
N ALA A 5 20.49 -24.66 -45.94
CA ALA A 5 19.42 -24.07 -45.16
C ALA A 5 20.02 -23.26 -44.01
N GLY A 6 20.09 -21.94 -44.18
CA GLY A 6 20.44 -21.01 -43.11
C GLY A 6 19.23 -20.68 -42.24
N ALA A 7 18.87 -21.58 -41.32
CA ALA A 7 17.93 -21.27 -40.24
C ALA A 7 18.69 -20.56 -39.10
N ALA A 8 18.42 -19.27 -38.94
CA ALA A 8 18.92 -18.48 -37.82
C ALA A 8 18.14 -18.85 -36.54
N GLU A 9 18.81 -19.58 -35.64
CA GLU A 9 18.36 -19.85 -34.28
C GLU A 9 18.30 -18.52 -33.49
N VAL A 10 17.09 -18.10 -33.12
CA VAL A 10 16.84 -17.03 -32.15
C VAL A 10 17.01 -17.64 -30.76
N PRO A 11 17.93 -17.16 -29.89
CA PRO A 11 18.07 -17.69 -28.55
C PRO A 11 16.78 -17.50 -27.76
N GLY A 12 16.20 -18.62 -27.34
CA GLY A 12 14.94 -18.71 -26.61
C GLY A 12 14.92 -17.83 -25.37
N ASP A 13 13.93 -16.95 -25.38
CA ASP A 13 13.25 -16.32 -24.26
C ASP A 13 13.52 -16.97 -22.90
N GLU A 14 14.19 -16.22 -22.01
CA GLU A 14 14.46 -16.57 -20.62
C GLU A 14 13.13 -16.70 -19.84
N ARG A 15 12.51 -17.86 -19.97
CA ARG A 15 11.33 -18.25 -19.21
C ARG A 15 11.72 -18.53 -17.76
N ARG A 16 11.87 -17.47 -16.95
CA ARG A 16 11.96 -17.57 -15.48
C ARG A 16 10.87 -16.76 -14.74
N PRO A 17 9.57 -17.14 -14.83
CA PRO A 17 8.59 -16.78 -13.81
C PRO A 17 8.29 -17.92 -12.81
N ALA A 18 8.71 -19.16 -13.10
CA ALA A 18 8.25 -20.34 -12.35
C ALA A 18 8.86 -20.44 -10.92
N ARG A 19 10.14 -20.09 -10.74
CA ARG A 19 10.82 -20.22 -9.43
C ARG A 19 10.30 -19.26 -8.37
N SER A 20 9.77 -18.12 -8.77
CA SER A 20 9.15 -17.13 -7.87
C SER A 20 7.78 -17.58 -7.37
N LEU A 21 6.98 -18.23 -8.22
CA LEU A 21 5.66 -18.76 -7.85
C LEU A 21 5.78 -19.95 -6.87
N ASP A 22 6.74 -20.84 -7.13
CA ASP A 22 7.02 -22.00 -6.27
C ASP A 22 7.41 -21.61 -4.84
N ARG A 23 8.06 -20.45 -4.68
CA ARG A 23 8.45 -19.94 -3.37
C ARG A 23 7.28 -19.33 -2.60
N LEU A 24 6.30 -18.75 -3.31
CA LEU A 24 5.07 -18.23 -2.72
C LEU A 24 4.12 -19.36 -2.28
N LEU A 25 4.07 -20.46 -3.03
CA LEU A 25 3.28 -21.65 -2.69
C LEU A 25 3.81 -22.41 -1.47
N ARG A 26 5.08 -22.21 -1.10
CA ARG A 26 5.75 -22.91 0.00
C ARG A 26 5.69 -22.15 1.34
N ALA A 27 5.15 -20.94 1.34
CA ALA A 27 4.90 -20.20 2.58
C ALA A 27 3.66 -20.80 3.28
N PRO A 28 3.64 -20.90 4.63
CA PRO A 28 2.42 -21.26 5.35
C PRO A 28 1.32 -20.28 4.95
N LEU A 29 0.22 -20.79 4.42
CA LEU A 29 -0.95 -19.96 4.15
C LEU A 29 -1.35 -19.28 5.47
N PRO A 30 -1.58 -17.95 5.48
CA PRO A 30 -2.08 -17.30 6.68
C PRO A 30 -3.37 -18.01 7.13
N PRO A 31 -3.61 -18.12 8.45
CA PRO A 31 -4.81 -18.77 8.97
C PRO A 31 -6.06 -18.20 8.29
N PRO A 32 -7.06 -19.03 7.95
CA PRO A 32 -8.29 -18.54 7.36
C PRO A 32 -8.94 -17.54 8.31
N ARG A 33 -8.98 -16.27 7.90
CA ARG A 33 -9.62 -15.20 8.66
C ARG A 33 -11.11 -15.24 8.35
N ILE A 34 -11.90 -15.66 9.33
CA ILE A 34 -13.35 -15.80 9.19
C ILE A 34 -13.96 -14.40 9.23
N HIS A 35 -14.35 -13.90 8.06
CA HIS A 35 -15.21 -12.72 7.96
C HIS A 35 -16.67 -13.14 7.86
N THR A 36 -17.48 -12.68 8.81
CA THR A 36 -18.93 -12.90 8.78
C THR A 36 -19.54 -12.02 7.71
N ARG A 37 -20.11 -12.64 6.67
CA ARG A 37 -20.79 -11.91 5.59
C ARG A 37 -22.00 -11.15 6.18
N PRO A 38 -22.12 -9.84 5.95
CA PRO A 38 -23.32 -9.10 6.29
C PRO A 38 -24.57 -9.66 5.60
N TRP A 39 -25.75 -9.48 6.22
CA TRP A 39 -27.02 -9.98 5.68
C TRP A 39 -27.41 -9.32 4.36
N TRP A 40 -26.97 -8.07 4.14
CA TRP A 40 -27.25 -7.27 2.96
C TRP A 40 -26.30 -7.55 1.79
N PHE A 41 -25.14 -8.17 2.04
CA PHE A 41 -24.11 -8.37 1.01
C PHE A 41 -24.39 -9.65 0.20
N PRO A 42 -24.51 -9.57 -1.13
CA PRO A 42 -24.83 -10.71 -1.98
C PRO A 42 -23.67 -11.71 -2.09
N VAL A 43 -24.00 -13.00 -2.02
CA VAL A 43 -22.99 -14.09 -2.03
C VAL A 43 -22.22 -14.17 -3.34
N GLN A 44 -22.84 -13.78 -4.45
CA GLN A 44 -22.24 -13.84 -5.79
C GLN A 44 -21.04 -12.90 -5.91
N GLU A 45 -21.06 -11.78 -5.18
CA GLU A 45 -20.01 -10.76 -5.20
C GLU A 45 -18.81 -11.10 -4.32
N LEU A 46 -18.87 -12.22 -3.58
CA LEU A 46 -17.71 -12.78 -2.87
C LEU A 46 -16.69 -13.43 -3.82
N SER A 47 -17.03 -13.60 -5.09
CA SER A 47 -16.12 -14.13 -6.10
C SER A 47 -15.24 -13.01 -6.66
N ASP A 48 -13.96 -13.31 -6.90
CA ASP A 48 -13.00 -12.41 -7.57
C ASP A 48 -12.91 -11.01 -6.92
N PRO A 49 -12.34 -10.90 -5.70
CA PRO A 49 -12.13 -9.59 -5.10
C PRO A 49 -11.15 -8.75 -5.91
N LEU A 50 -11.33 -7.43 -5.86
CA LEU A 50 -10.27 -6.51 -6.25
C LEU A 50 -9.26 -6.44 -5.11
N VAL A 51 -8.01 -6.82 -5.38
CA VAL A 51 -6.93 -6.82 -4.39
C VAL A 51 -5.88 -5.74 -4.72
N PHE A 52 -5.39 -5.04 -3.71
CA PHE A 52 -4.23 -4.15 -3.82
C PHE A 52 -3.53 -3.98 -2.46
N TYR A 53 -2.33 -3.41 -2.47
CA TYR A 53 -1.49 -3.30 -1.27
C TYR A 53 -1.30 -1.83 -0.83
N LEU A 54 -1.25 -1.62 0.49
CA LEU A 54 -0.95 -0.35 1.13
C LEU A 54 0.07 -0.56 2.25
N GLU A 55 0.83 0.49 2.57
CA GLU A 55 1.67 0.50 3.79
C GLU A 55 0.77 0.40 5.04
N ALA A 56 1.19 -0.38 6.03
CA ALA A 56 0.39 -0.62 7.23
C ALA A 56 0.00 0.68 7.95
N TRP A 57 0.96 1.62 8.09
CA TRP A 57 0.68 2.91 8.70
C TRP A 57 -0.34 3.75 7.93
N LEU A 58 -0.44 3.58 6.59
CA LEU A 58 -1.46 4.26 5.79
C LEU A 58 -2.83 3.64 6.01
N ALA A 59 -2.90 2.32 6.13
CA ALA A 59 -4.14 1.65 6.46
C ALA A 59 -4.65 2.05 7.84
N ASP A 60 -3.76 2.13 8.84
CA ASP A 60 -4.13 2.61 10.18
C ASP A 60 -4.56 4.09 10.16
N ALA A 61 -3.94 4.91 9.30
CA ALA A 61 -4.33 6.32 9.15
C ALA A 61 -5.71 6.49 8.49
N ILE A 62 -6.10 5.58 7.58
CA ILE A 62 -7.38 5.63 6.86
C ILE A 62 -8.50 4.97 7.65
N PHE A 63 -8.26 3.77 8.19
CA PHE A 63 -9.28 2.94 8.84
C PHE A 63 -9.28 3.07 10.36
N GLY A 64 -8.24 3.65 10.94
CA GLY A 64 -7.97 3.57 12.37
C GLY A 64 -7.22 2.28 12.74
N PRO A 65 -6.50 2.27 13.87
CA PRO A 65 -5.75 1.11 14.33
C PRO A 65 -6.64 -0.09 14.70
N ASP A 66 -7.87 0.17 15.15
CA ASP A 66 -8.90 -0.83 15.43
C ASP A 66 -9.78 -1.15 14.21
N ARG A 67 -9.61 -0.38 13.13
CA ARG A 67 -10.34 -0.52 11.86
C ARG A 67 -11.86 -0.37 12.04
N ALA A 68 -12.29 0.35 13.07
CA ALA A 68 -13.70 0.44 13.46
C ALA A 68 -14.60 1.12 12.42
N ILE A 69 -14.03 1.89 11.48
CA ILE A 69 -14.78 2.57 10.42
C ILE A 69 -15.07 1.68 9.20
N ILE A 70 -14.47 0.48 9.12
CA ILE A 70 -14.68 -0.42 7.98
C ILE A 70 -16.17 -0.75 7.78
N PRO A 71 -16.94 -1.17 8.81
CA PRO A 71 -18.37 -1.46 8.65
C PRO A 71 -19.18 -0.29 8.08
N ASP A 72 -18.84 0.94 8.45
CA ASP A 72 -19.50 2.15 7.93
C ASP A 72 -19.18 2.35 6.44
N ILE A 73 -17.91 2.21 6.05
CA ILE A 73 -17.49 2.30 4.65
C ILE A 73 -18.16 1.22 3.80
N GLU A 74 -18.20 -0.02 4.31
CA GLU A 74 -18.84 -1.17 3.67
C GLU A 74 -20.33 -0.90 3.43
N TRP A 75 -21.05 -0.48 4.46
CA TRP A 75 -22.47 -0.14 4.38
C TRP A 75 -22.74 1.01 3.41
N MET A 76 -21.99 2.11 3.51
CA MET A 76 -22.19 3.30 2.68
C MET A 76 -21.85 3.05 1.21
N SER A 77 -20.84 2.23 0.96
CA SER A 77 -20.34 1.98 -0.39
C SER A 77 -20.92 0.72 -1.02
N GLN A 78 -21.67 -0.08 -0.25
CA GLN A 78 -22.21 -1.38 -0.65
C GLN A 78 -21.11 -2.32 -1.19
N VAL A 79 -20.00 -2.40 -0.45
CA VAL A 79 -18.87 -3.31 -0.71
C VAL A 79 -18.51 -4.04 0.56
N LEU A 80 -17.86 -5.20 0.46
CA LEU A 80 -17.21 -5.85 1.60
C LEU A 80 -15.71 -5.62 1.50
N LEU A 81 -15.09 -5.24 2.61
CA LEU A 81 -13.68 -4.85 2.70
C LEU A 81 -12.96 -5.77 3.69
N THR A 82 -11.80 -6.24 3.27
CA THR A 82 -10.89 -6.97 4.16
C THR A 82 -9.54 -6.29 4.12
N VAL A 83 -8.91 -6.22 5.29
CA VAL A 83 -7.60 -5.60 5.47
C VAL A 83 -6.73 -6.63 6.17
N ASP A 84 -5.75 -7.16 5.47
CA ASP A 84 -4.97 -8.29 5.94
C ASP A 84 -3.49 -7.92 6.00
N VAL A 85 -2.87 -8.09 7.17
CA VAL A 85 -1.42 -7.86 7.31
C VAL A 85 -0.66 -8.94 6.54
N VAL A 86 0.21 -8.52 5.62
CA VAL A 86 1.12 -9.39 4.87
C VAL A 86 2.27 -9.80 5.79
N SER A 87 2.89 -10.95 5.57
CA SER A 87 3.92 -11.55 6.45
C SER A 87 5.11 -10.62 6.80
N SER A 88 5.36 -9.56 6.03
CA SER A 88 6.39 -8.55 6.33
C SER A 88 5.96 -7.49 7.36
N GLY A 89 4.68 -7.39 7.71
CA GLY A 89 4.13 -6.41 8.66
C GLY A 89 4.05 -4.98 8.11
N ASP A 90 4.93 -4.61 7.18
CA ASP A 90 4.99 -3.24 6.62
C ASP A 90 3.89 -2.95 5.60
N LEU A 91 3.29 -3.99 5.03
CA LEU A 91 2.23 -3.90 4.03
C LEU A 91 0.99 -4.61 4.53
N VAL A 92 -0.15 -4.06 4.15
CA VAL A 92 -1.46 -4.71 4.23
C VAL A 92 -2.00 -4.94 2.84
N GLU A 93 -2.64 -6.08 2.68
CA GLU A 93 -3.48 -6.41 1.55
C GLU A 93 -4.89 -5.88 1.82
N ILE A 94 -5.44 -5.15 0.86
CA ILE A 94 -6.83 -4.70 0.86
C ILE A 94 -7.57 -5.49 -0.20
N SER A 95 -8.58 -6.25 0.19
CA SER A 95 -9.47 -6.92 -0.75
C SER A 95 -10.87 -6.32 -0.69
N ILE A 96 -11.38 -5.90 -1.85
CA ILE A 96 -12.69 -5.30 -2.04
C ILE A 96 -13.58 -6.27 -2.82
N PHE A 97 -14.64 -6.74 -2.19
CA PHE A 97 -15.69 -7.51 -2.83
C PHE A 97 -16.86 -6.60 -3.19
N GLY A 98 -17.48 -6.85 -4.32
CA GLY A 98 -18.57 -6.01 -4.79
C GLY A 98 -18.69 -5.94 -6.31
N TRP A 99 -19.63 -5.13 -6.80
CA TRP A 99 -19.77 -4.79 -8.22
C TRP A 99 -18.50 -4.16 -8.80
N PRO A 100 -18.03 -4.58 -10.00
CA PRO A 100 -16.77 -4.09 -10.57
C PRO A 100 -16.62 -2.56 -10.63
N ARG A 101 -17.70 -1.84 -10.99
CA ARG A 101 -17.69 -0.37 -11.03
C ARG A 101 -17.52 0.25 -9.65
N VAL A 102 -18.17 -0.32 -8.64
CA VAL A 102 -18.12 0.16 -7.26
C VAL A 102 -16.75 -0.12 -6.65
N ARG A 103 -16.19 -1.33 -6.87
CA ARG A 103 -14.83 -1.70 -6.43
C ARG A 103 -13.78 -0.69 -6.90
N ASN A 104 -13.82 -0.31 -8.18
CA ASN A 104 -12.87 0.64 -8.75
C ASN A 104 -13.02 2.05 -8.14
N ARG A 105 -14.25 2.46 -7.85
CA ARG A 105 -14.51 3.75 -7.18
C ARG A 105 -13.95 3.75 -5.75
N VAL A 106 -14.24 2.71 -4.97
CA VAL A 106 -13.73 2.58 -3.60
C VAL A 106 -12.20 2.52 -3.59
N LYS A 107 -11.59 1.72 -4.46
CA LYS A 107 -10.12 1.70 -4.64
C LYS A 107 -9.55 3.09 -4.88
N SER A 108 -10.16 3.85 -5.80
CA SER A 108 -9.69 5.20 -6.15
C SER A 108 -9.78 6.16 -4.97
N VAL A 109 -10.85 6.08 -4.17
CA VAL A 109 -11.02 6.87 -2.94
C VAL A 109 -9.95 6.51 -1.91
N LEU A 110 -9.74 5.21 -1.64
CA LEU A 110 -8.73 4.75 -0.68
C LEU A 110 -7.31 5.17 -1.09
N LEU A 111 -6.96 5.04 -2.38
CA LEU A 111 -5.66 5.49 -2.90
C LEU A 111 -5.49 7.01 -2.83
N SER A 112 -6.58 7.77 -3.00
CA SER A 112 -6.56 9.23 -2.87
C SER A 112 -6.34 9.66 -1.42
N LEU A 113 -6.99 9.00 -0.46
CA LEU A 113 -6.76 9.21 0.98
C LEU A 113 -5.32 8.85 1.35
N ALA A 114 -4.81 7.72 0.87
CA ALA A 114 -3.41 7.33 1.08
C ALA A 114 -2.43 8.39 0.55
N SER A 115 -2.68 8.91 -0.66
CA SER A 115 -1.87 9.98 -1.25
C SER A 115 -1.93 11.27 -0.42
N TRP A 116 -3.11 11.62 0.10
CA TRP A 116 -3.28 12.77 0.99
C TRP A 116 -2.48 12.60 2.28
N HIS A 117 -2.55 11.45 2.95
CA HIS A 117 -1.77 11.17 4.16
C HIS A 117 -0.26 11.24 3.92
N ARG A 118 0.24 10.67 2.80
CA ARG A 118 1.66 10.79 2.41
C ARG A 118 2.10 12.24 2.26
N LYS A 119 1.31 13.06 1.56
CA LYS A 119 1.61 14.50 1.38
C LYS A 119 1.59 15.24 2.71
N HIS A 120 0.61 14.94 3.57
CA HIS A 120 0.49 15.58 4.87
C HIS A 120 1.69 15.28 5.76
N ARG A 121 2.12 14.01 5.81
CA ARG A 121 3.32 13.59 6.55
C ARG A 121 4.59 14.28 6.05
N ALA A 122 4.81 14.29 4.73
CA ALA A 122 5.96 14.97 4.13
C ALA A 122 5.98 16.48 4.45
N ARG A 123 4.80 17.12 4.50
CA ARG A 123 4.69 18.53 4.90
C ARG A 123 5.03 18.73 6.38
N ALA A 124 4.56 17.86 7.26
CA ALA A 124 4.86 17.92 8.68
C ALA A 124 6.36 17.74 8.95
N GLU A 125 7.01 16.80 8.26
CA GLU A 125 8.47 16.58 8.36
C GLU A 125 9.26 17.81 7.91
N LYS A 126 8.88 18.44 6.78
CA LYS A 126 9.49 19.70 6.33
C LYS A 126 9.31 20.85 7.34
N MET A 127 8.14 20.95 7.93
CA MET A 127 7.85 21.96 8.95
C MET A 127 8.74 21.76 10.19
N LYS A 128 8.90 20.51 10.62
CA LYS A 128 9.77 20.14 11.74
C LYS A 128 11.24 20.51 11.47
N GLN A 129 11.74 20.21 10.27
CA GLN A 129 13.10 20.59 9.86
C GLN A 129 13.30 22.12 9.86
N LEU A 130 12.31 22.87 9.40
CA LEU A 130 12.34 24.33 9.44
C LEU A 130 12.39 24.86 10.88
N GLU A 131 11.57 24.30 11.77
CA GLU A 131 11.57 24.68 13.18
C GLU A 131 12.92 24.40 13.86
N GLU A 132 13.53 23.24 13.58
CA GLU A 132 14.86 22.88 14.08
C GLU A 132 15.94 23.84 13.57
N PHE A 133 15.90 24.19 12.28
CA PHE A 133 16.82 25.16 11.68
C PHE A 133 16.70 26.55 12.33
N LEU A 134 15.48 27.03 12.55
CA LEU A 134 15.23 28.34 13.19
C LEU A 134 15.70 28.34 14.65
N LYS A 135 15.49 27.25 15.39
CA LYS A 135 16.02 27.10 16.76
C LYS A 135 17.54 27.08 16.79
N ALA A 136 18.18 26.39 15.86
CA ALA A 136 19.64 26.34 15.76
C ALA A 136 20.26 27.71 15.42
N GLY A 137 19.62 28.48 14.54
CA GLY A 137 20.04 29.85 14.18
C GLY A 137 19.82 30.91 15.27
N GLY A 138 19.13 30.57 16.36
CA GLY A 138 18.93 31.45 17.53
C GLY A 138 20.13 31.53 18.48
N THR A 139 21.17 30.73 18.28
CA THR A 139 22.44 30.88 19.00
C THR A 139 23.26 31.96 18.28
N GLY A 140 23.07 33.22 18.68
CA GLY A 140 23.72 34.37 18.05
C GLY A 140 25.26 34.24 18.02
N PRO A 141 25.94 34.88 17.05
CA PRO A 141 27.41 34.90 17.04
C PRO A 141 27.89 35.57 18.32
N GLN A 142 28.70 34.83 19.11
CA GLN A 142 29.49 35.38 20.19
C GLN A 142 30.32 36.54 19.63
N THR A 143 29.99 37.76 20.00
CA THR A 143 30.79 38.95 19.68
C THR A 143 32.18 38.73 20.26
N PRO A 144 33.27 38.72 19.46
CA PRO A 144 34.60 38.69 20.01
C PRO A 144 34.84 40.05 20.67
N GLU A 145 34.88 40.07 22.00
CA GLU A 145 35.38 41.22 22.77
C GLU A 145 36.83 41.48 22.35
N HIS A 146 37.04 42.61 21.66
CA HIS A 146 38.37 43.11 21.37
C HIS A 146 38.91 43.81 22.63
N PRO A 147 40.09 43.43 23.16
CA PRO A 147 40.70 44.17 24.25
C PRO A 147 41.26 45.49 23.71
N VAL A 148 40.81 46.59 24.30
CA VAL A 148 41.36 47.94 24.07
C VAL A 148 42.70 48.03 24.80
N ALA A 149 43.76 48.36 24.06
CA ALA A 149 45.05 48.80 24.57
C ALA A 149 45.30 50.25 24.14
#